data_AF-A0A9N8X2C8-F1
#
_entry.id   AF-A0A9N8X2C8-F1
#
_cell.length_a   1.000
_cell.length_b   1.000
_cell.length_c   1.000
_cell.angle_alpha   90.00
_cell.angle_beta   90.00
_cell.angle_gamma   90.00
#
_symmetry.space_group_name_H-M   'P 1'
#
loop_
_entity.id
_entity.type
_entity.pdbx_description
1 polymer ?
#
loop_
_entity_poly.entity_id
_entity_poly.type
_entity_poly.pdbx_seq_one_letter_code
_entity_poly.pdbx_strand_id
1 'polypeptide(L)' 'MLFVIPTAGEVPIIQAMLALGMGVGPAGALLMTLPPISVPSLAMLTRSFAPRVLALVVISVVGFGVVAGLLAIALGF' A
#
# COMPACT_ATOMS: atom_id res chain seq x y z
N MET A 1 10.93 19.67 1.61
CA MET A 1 10.76 18.31 2.19
C MET A 1 9.30 17.94 2.00
N LEU A 2 9.00 16.73 1.51
CA LEU A 2 7.61 16.25 1.44
C LEU A 2 7.28 15.66 2.82
N PHE A 3 6.32 16.25 3.53
CA PHE A 3 5.85 15.73 4.81
C PHE A 3 4.66 14.81 4.55
N VAL A 4 4.83 13.51 4.78
CA VAL A 4 3.79 12.49 4.61
C VAL A 4 3.42 11.96 5.98
N ILE A 5 2.13 11.93 6.32
CA ILE A 5 1.61 11.21 7.48
C ILE A 5 0.90 9.97 6.95
N PRO A 6 1.61 8.83 6.82
CA PRO A 6 1.14 7.62 6.12
C PRO A 6 0.06 6.82 6.88
N THR A 7 -0.64 7.46 7.81
CA THR A 7 -1.83 6.91 8.46
C THR A 7 -3.01 7.86 8.41
N ALA A 8 -2.77 9.16 8.15
CA ALA A 8 -3.83 10.16 8.12
C ALA A 8 -4.65 10.10 6.81
N GLY A 9 -4.07 9.60 5.72
CA GLY A 9 -4.77 9.47 4.43
C GLY A 9 -5.30 8.06 4.17
N GLU A 10 -4.49 7.06 4.49
CA GLU A 10 -4.70 5.64 4.20
C GLU A 10 -5.99 5.11 4.83
N VAL A 11 -6.21 5.39 6.13
CA VAL A 11 -7.35 4.86 6.88
C VAL A 11 -8.67 5.46 6.38
N PRO A 12 -8.83 6.80 6.23
CA PRO A 12 -10.04 7.37 5.66
C PRO A 12 -10.34 6.90 4.23
N ILE A 13 -9.33 6.75 3.37
CA ILE A 13 -9.51 6.23 2.00
C ILE A 13 -10.13 4.84 2.04
N ILE A 14 -9.61 3.98 2.90
CA ILE A 14 -10.04 2.58 2.95
C ILE A 14 -11.41 2.46 3.63
N GLN A 15 -11.68 3.26 4.64
CA GLN A 15 -13.03 3.40 5.19
C GLN A 15 -14.04 3.87 4.13
N ALA A 16 -13.69 4.85 3.31
CA ALA A 16 -14.56 5.31 2.22
C ALA A 16 -14.76 4.22 1.16
N MET A 17 -13.72 3.49 0.78
CA MET A 17 -13.82 2.40 -0.19
C MET A 17 -14.73 1.27 0.32
N LEU A 18 -14.58 0.86 1.57
CA LEU A 18 -15.45 -0.12 2.20
C LEU A 18 -16.90 0.39 2.28
N ALA A 19 -17.10 1.67 2.65
CA ALA A 19 -18.43 2.30 2.69
C ALA A 19 -19.11 2.37 1.31
N LEU A 20 -18.31 2.47 0.24
CA LEU A 20 -18.78 2.43 -1.15
C LEU A 20 -19.00 1.00 -1.68
N GLY A 21 -18.85 -0.03 -0.84
CA GLY A 21 -19.12 -1.43 -1.18
C GLY A 21 -17.93 -2.18 -1.78
N MET A 22 -16.70 -1.67 -1.65
CA MET A 22 -15.51 -2.43 -2.00
C MET A 22 -15.38 -3.66 -1.07
N GLY A 23 -15.07 -4.82 -1.63
CA GLY A 23 -14.72 -6.00 -0.85
C GLY A 23 -13.42 -5.83 -0.05
N VAL A 24 -13.25 -6.63 0.99
CA VAL A 24 -12.10 -6.51 1.91
C VAL A 24 -10.75 -6.88 1.28
N GLY A 25 -10.74 -7.69 0.22
CA GLY A 25 -9.51 -8.11 -0.44
C GLY A 25 -8.70 -6.93 -0.98
N PRO A 26 -9.29 -6.11 -1.88
CA PRO A 26 -8.66 -4.88 -2.35
C PRO A 26 -8.36 -3.88 -1.23
N ALA A 27 -9.23 -3.76 -0.22
CA ALA A 27 -9.01 -2.87 0.92
C ALA A 27 -7.79 -3.30 1.76
N GLY A 28 -7.64 -4.60 2.04
CA GLY A 28 -6.50 -5.16 2.76
C GLY A 28 -5.20 -5.07 1.95
N ALA A 29 -5.26 -5.30 0.64
CA ALA A 29 -4.12 -5.09 -0.24
C ALA A 29 -3.66 -3.62 -0.25
N LEU A 30 -4.59 -2.67 -0.30
CA LEU A 30 -4.28 -1.24 -0.23
C LEU A 30 -3.68 -0.85 1.13
N LEU A 31 -4.25 -1.32 2.25
CA LEU A 31 -3.70 -1.08 3.60
C LEU A 31 -2.24 -1.53 3.71
N MET A 32 -1.90 -2.67 3.09
CA MET A 32 -0.55 -3.22 3.16
C MET A 32 0.45 -2.53 2.21
N THR A 33 -0.04 -1.93 1.12
CA THR A 33 0.81 -1.39 0.03
C THR A 33 0.96 0.13 0.02
N LEU A 34 -0.03 0.89 0.54
CA LEU A 34 0.02 2.36 0.53
C LEU A 34 1.18 2.94 1.36
N PRO A 35 1.44 2.49 2.61
CA PRO A 35 2.51 3.06 3.41
C PRO A 35 3.91 2.90 2.77
N PRO A 36 4.28 1.74 2.19
CA PRO A 36 5.61 1.56 1.60
C PRO A 36 5.77 2.08 0.17
N ILE A 37 4.73 2.05 -0.70
CA ILE A 37 4.85 2.42 -2.13
C ILE A 37 3.94 3.58 -2.54
N SER A 38 3.76 4.59 -1.70
CA SER A 38 3.14 5.83 -2.17
C SER A 38 4.08 6.57 -3.14
N VAL A 39 3.51 7.24 -4.15
CA VAL A 39 4.24 8.15 -5.07
C VAL A 39 5.20 9.08 -4.31
N PRO A 40 4.78 9.74 -3.21
CA PRO A 40 5.68 10.58 -2.43
C PRO A 40 6.80 9.79 -1.72
N SER A 41 6.55 8.61 -1.14
CA SER A 41 7.60 7.76 -0.56
C SER A 41 8.64 7.34 -1.59
N LEU A 42 8.22 6.92 -2.79
CA LEU A 42 9.14 6.58 -3.87
C LEU A 42 9.96 7.79 -4.32
N ALA A 43 9.33 8.96 -4.50
CA ALA A 43 10.03 10.18 -4.87
C ALA A 43 11.11 10.55 -3.83
N MET A 44 10.85 10.35 -2.54
CA MET A 44 11.84 10.55 -1.48
C MET A 44 12.99 9.52 -1.56
N LEU A 45 12.66 8.26 -1.84
CA LEU A 45 13.63 7.16 -1.87
C LEU A 45 14.55 7.20 -3.11
N THR A 46 14.07 7.76 -4.23
CA THR A 46 14.85 7.87 -5.49
C THR A 46 16.16 8.65 -5.37
N ARG A 47 16.27 9.55 -4.38
CA ARG A 47 17.50 10.33 -4.14
C ARG A 47 18.53 9.59 -3.29
N SER A 48 18.14 8.54 -2.59
CA SER A 48 18.98 7.85 -1.61
C SER A 48 19.35 6.42 -1.99
N PHE A 49 18.56 5.78 -2.86
CA PHE A 49 18.75 4.38 -3.24
C PHE A 49 18.93 4.21 -4.75
N ALA A 50 19.70 3.19 -5.14
CA ALA A 50 19.84 2.81 -6.53
C ALA A 50 18.51 2.29 -7.10
N PRO A 51 18.22 2.49 -8.40
CA PRO A 51 16.96 2.09 -9.03
C PRO A 51 16.68 0.59 -8.91
N ARG A 52 17.71 -0.25 -8.83
CA ARG A 52 17.57 -1.70 -8.60
C ARG A 52 16.97 -2.03 -7.23
N VAL A 53 17.33 -1.27 -6.19
CA VAL A 53 16.80 -1.46 -4.84
C VAL A 53 15.35 -0.99 -4.78
N LEU A 54 15.04 0.16 -5.40
CA LEU A 54 13.67 0.64 -5.56
C LEU A 54 12.77 -0.39 -6.26
N ALA A 55 13.25 -0.98 -7.36
CA ALA A 55 12.51 -2.03 -8.07
C ALA A 55 12.25 -3.25 -7.17
N LEU A 56 13.25 -3.68 -6.39
CA LEU A 56 13.11 -4.81 -5.47
C LEU A 56 12.09 -4.51 -4.35
N VAL A 57 12.10 -3.30 -3.79
CA VAL A 57 11.10 -2.86 -2.80
C VAL A 57 9.70 -2.87 -3.41
N VAL A 58 9.53 -2.28 -4.61
CA VAL A 58 8.23 -2.23 -5.28
C VAL A 58 7.69 -3.64 -5.52
N ILE A 59 8.49 -4.53 -6.11
CA ILE A 59 8.07 -5.91 -6.40
C ILE A 59 7.72 -6.66 -5.12
N SER A 60 8.55 -6.53 -4.08
CA SER A 60 8.30 -7.20 -2.80
C SER A 60 6.98 -6.76 -2.19
N VAL A 61 6.72 -5.45 -2.14
CA VAL A 61 5.51 -4.91 -1.54
C VAL A 61 4.27 -5.23 -2.39
N VAL A 62 4.37 -5.23 -3.72
CA VAL A 62 3.28 -5.73 -4.58
C VAL A 62 2.98 -7.20 -4.27
N GLY A 63 4.01 -8.04 -4.15
CA GLY A 63 3.86 -9.45 -3.78
C GLY A 63 3.14 -9.62 -2.44
N PHE A 64 3.60 -8.91 -1.39
CA PHE A 64 2.94 -8.94 -0.08
C PHE A 64 1.52 -8.39 -0.10
N GLY A 65 1.25 -7.34 -0.90
CA GLY A 65 -0.09 -6.78 -1.08
C GLY A 65 -1.07 -7.77 -1.68
N VAL A 66 -0.65 -8.50 -2.72
CA VAL A 66 -1.45 -9.56 -3.34
C VAL A 66 -1.72 -10.68 -2.33
N VAL A 67 -0.70 -11.13 -1.60
CA VAL A 67 -0.86 -12.17 -0.56
C VAL A 67 -1.82 -11.70 0.54
N ALA A 68 -1.68 -10.47 1.02
CA ALA A 68 -2.55 -9.91 2.05
C ALA A 68 -4.01 -9.81 1.57
N GLY A 69 -4.25 -9.36 0.34
CA GLY A 69 -5.59 -9.28 -0.23
C GLY A 69 -6.23 -10.65 -0.42
N LEU A 70 -5.47 -11.64 -0.89
CA LEU A 70 -5.94 -13.03 -1.01
C LEU A 70 -6.25 -13.64 0.36
N LEU A 71 -5.39 -13.40 1.35
CA LEU A 71 -5.63 -13.85 2.72
C LEU A 71 -6.88 -13.21 3.31
N ALA A 72 -7.10 -11.91 3.10
CA ALA A 72 -8.30 -11.23 3.58
C ALA A 72 -9.58 -11.88 3.03
N ILE A 73 -9.59 -12.23 1.74
CA ILE A 73 -10.70 -12.98 1.13
C ILE A 73 -10.80 -14.39 1.71
N ALA A 74 -9.69 -15.12 1.82
CA ALA A 74 -9.67 -16.51 2.27
C ALA A 74 -10.09 -16.68 3.73
N LEU A 75 -9.82 -15.69 4.58
CA LEU A 75 -10.16 -15.68 6.01
C LEU A 75 -11.60 -15.18 6.25
N GLY A 76 -12.32 -14.74 5.21
CA GLY A 76 -13.71 -14.31 5.31
C GLY A 76 -13.92 -13.01 6.09
N PHE A 77 -12.91 -12.14 6.09
CA PHE A 77 -13.11 -10.74 6.47
C PHE A 77 -14.06 -10.05 5.48
#